data_AF-A0A4D7AXI4-F1
#
_entry.id   AF-A0A4D7AXI4-F1
#
_cell.length_a   1.000
_cell.length_b   1.000
_cell.length_c   1.000
_cell.angle_alpha   90.00
_cell.angle_beta   90.00
_cell.angle_gamma   90.00
#
_symmetry.space_group_name_H-M   'P 1'
#
loop_
_entity.id
_entity.type
_entity.pdbx_description
1 polymer ?
#
loop_
_entity_poly.entity_id
_entity_poly.type
_entity_poly.pdbx_seq_one_letter_code
_entity_poly.pdbx_strand_id
1 'polypeptide(L)'
;MANLSPDQALDRARAAAEVARTAAEQARIAADQATAVADQIATAVGAAAHAASGGAIDPTVFRFAIFVLAVFVGYFVVWSVTPALHTPLMSVTNAISSVIVVGALLAVGVPAMDSGSYLARTFGFLGLVLAAINIFGGFLVTQRMLAMYKAKDKPAAKKG
;
A
#
# COMPACT_ATOMS: atom_id res chain seq x y z
N MET A 1 -37.72 32.54 3.62
CA MET A 1 -36.82 31.64 2.84
C MET A 1 -36.12 32.52 1.83
N ALA A 2 -34.84 32.83 2.03
CA ALA A 2 -34.12 33.75 1.17
C ALA A 2 -33.87 33.08 -0.19
N ASN A 3 -34.58 33.54 -1.22
CA ASN A 3 -34.31 33.15 -2.60
C ASN A 3 -32.95 33.72 -3.00
N LEU A 4 -31.99 32.84 -3.22
CA LEU A 4 -30.68 33.24 -3.73
C LEU A 4 -30.84 33.80 -5.16
N SER A 5 -30.26 34.98 -5.36
CA SER A 5 -29.63 35.38 -6.62
C SER A 5 -29.19 34.26 -7.55
N PRO A 6 -29.62 34.11 -8.82
CA PRO A 6 -28.86 33.28 -9.76
C PRO A 6 -27.36 33.63 -9.74
N ASP A 7 -27.02 34.91 -9.58
CA ASP A 7 -25.63 35.39 -9.45
C ASP A 7 -24.98 35.02 -8.11
N GLN A 8 -25.72 35.11 -6.99
CA GLN A 8 -25.20 34.73 -5.66
C GLN A 8 -24.96 33.22 -5.52
N ALA A 9 -25.75 32.39 -6.22
CA ALA A 9 -25.52 30.95 -6.32
C ALA A 9 -24.27 30.65 -7.16
N LEU A 10 -24.05 31.40 -8.25
CA LEU A 10 -22.88 31.27 -9.10
C LEU A 10 -21.58 31.66 -8.38
N ASP A 11 -21.61 32.74 -7.61
CA ASP A 11 -20.44 33.23 -6.87
C ASP A 11 -20.06 32.30 -5.71
N ARG A 12 -21.04 31.71 -5.01
CA ARG A 12 -20.77 30.64 -4.03
C ARG A 12 -20.23 29.37 -4.68
N ALA A 13 -20.70 29.02 -5.88
CA ALA A 13 -20.17 27.89 -6.63
C ALA A 13 -18.72 28.12 -7.09
N ARG A 14 -18.39 29.36 -7.53
CA ARG A 14 -17.02 29.77 -7.86
C ARG A 14 -16.10 29.74 -6.64
N ALA A 15 -16.55 30.29 -5.51
CA ALA A 15 -15.80 30.25 -4.25
C ALA A 15 -15.55 28.81 -3.77
N ALA A 16 -16.54 27.93 -3.88
CA ALA A 16 -16.36 26.51 -3.55
C ALA A 16 -15.38 25.80 -4.49
N ALA A 17 -15.41 26.11 -5.78
CA ALA A 17 -14.46 25.58 -6.76
C ALA A 17 -13.02 26.06 -6.50
N GLU A 18 -12.85 27.28 -6.02
CA GLU A 18 -11.55 27.87 -5.68
C GLU A 18 -10.95 27.26 -4.40
N VAL A 19 -11.79 27.00 -3.38
CA VAL A 19 -11.39 26.22 -2.19
C VAL A 19 -11.00 24.79 -2.58
N ALA A 20 -11.73 24.15 -3.48
CA ALA A 20 -11.37 22.81 -3.96
C ALA A 20 -10.04 22.80 -4.73
N ARG A 21 -9.76 23.83 -5.53
CA ARG A 21 -8.48 23.98 -6.26
C ARG A 21 -7.30 24.20 -5.32
N THR A 22 -7.45 25.06 -4.32
CA THR A 22 -6.39 25.33 -3.34
C THR A 22 -6.08 24.10 -2.47
N ALA A 23 -7.10 23.34 -2.05
CA ALA A 23 -6.91 22.08 -1.34
C ALA A 23 -6.19 21.02 -2.21
N ALA A 24 -6.52 20.95 -3.50
CA ALA A 24 -5.84 20.06 -4.44
C ALA A 24 -4.37 20.46 -4.67
N GLU A 25 -4.06 21.76 -4.72
CA GLU A 25 -2.69 22.24 -4.88
C GLU A 25 -1.83 21.93 -3.65
N GLN A 26 -2.37 22.13 -2.44
CA GLN A 26 -1.68 21.77 -1.20
C GLN A 26 -1.39 20.28 -1.09
N ALA A 27 -2.34 19.43 -1.50
CA ALA A 27 -2.14 17.99 -1.57
C ALA A 27 -1.07 17.61 -2.61
N ARG A 28 -0.98 18.35 -3.73
CA ARG A 28 0.04 18.14 -4.75
C ARG A 28 1.44 18.48 -4.24
N ILE A 29 1.61 19.63 -3.57
CA ILE A 29 2.88 20.03 -2.96
C ILE A 29 3.35 18.99 -1.91
N ALA A 30 2.44 18.48 -1.08
CA ALA A 30 2.77 17.45 -0.11
C ALA A 30 3.17 16.10 -0.76
N ALA A 31 2.51 15.73 -1.86
CA ALA A 31 2.83 14.51 -2.61
C ALA A 31 4.18 14.61 -3.35
N ASP A 32 4.49 15.78 -3.91
CA ASP A 32 5.77 16.05 -4.58
C ASP A 32 6.92 15.98 -3.58
N GLN A 33 6.73 16.54 -2.37
CA GLN A 33 7.70 16.43 -1.28
C GLN A 33 7.90 14.98 -0.83
N ALA A 34 6.83 14.20 -0.69
CA ALA A 34 6.91 12.80 -0.29
C ALA A 34 7.64 11.94 -1.36
N THR A 35 7.37 12.21 -2.64
CA THR A 35 8.01 11.50 -3.76
C THR A 35 9.49 11.87 -3.84
N ALA A 36 9.83 13.15 -3.69
CA ALA A 36 11.21 13.61 -3.66
C ALA A 36 12.00 13.00 -2.49
N VAL A 37 11.40 12.90 -1.31
CA VAL A 37 12.03 12.25 -0.15
C VAL A 37 12.21 10.75 -0.39
N ALA A 38 11.23 10.06 -0.96
CA ALA A 38 11.32 8.64 -1.29
C ALA A 38 12.42 8.36 -2.33
N ASP A 39 12.51 9.18 -3.39
CA ASP A 39 13.55 9.08 -4.41
C ASP A 39 14.93 9.41 -3.85
N GLN A 40 15.04 10.42 -2.97
CA GLN A 40 16.29 10.74 -2.28
C GLN A 40 16.75 9.58 -1.41
N ILE A 41 15.84 8.92 -0.67
CA ILE A 41 16.16 7.76 0.16
C ILE A 41 16.57 6.57 -0.72
N ALA A 42 15.80 6.27 -1.78
CA ALA A 42 16.11 5.17 -2.68
C ALA A 42 17.46 5.37 -3.40
N THR A 43 17.74 6.59 -3.83
CA THR A 43 19.01 6.96 -4.47
C THR A 43 20.16 6.94 -3.48
N ALA A 44 19.97 7.41 -2.24
CA ALA A 44 20.99 7.36 -1.19
C ALA A 44 21.31 5.93 -0.76
N VAL A 45 20.30 5.06 -0.61
CA VAL A 45 20.50 3.63 -0.31
C VAL A 45 21.19 2.94 -1.48
N GLY A 46 20.76 3.21 -2.71
CA GLY A 46 21.41 2.70 -3.92
C GLY A 46 22.87 3.15 -4.06
N ALA A 47 23.15 4.43 -3.81
CA ALA A 47 24.49 5.00 -3.85
C ALA A 47 25.39 4.48 -2.72
N ALA A 48 24.87 4.33 -1.51
CA ALA A 48 25.61 3.79 -0.37
C ALA A 48 25.96 2.30 -0.58
N ALA A 49 25.02 1.51 -1.10
CA ALA A 49 25.28 0.11 -1.45
C ALA A 49 26.24 0.00 -2.65
N HIS A 50 26.10 0.85 -3.65
CA HIS A 50 26.98 0.89 -4.81
C HIS A 50 28.41 1.32 -4.43
N ALA A 51 28.55 2.30 -3.53
CA ALA A 51 29.82 2.73 -2.96
C ALA A 51 30.46 1.63 -2.08
N ALA A 52 29.67 0.94 -1.25
CA ALA A 52 30.14 -0.22 -0.48
C ALA A 52 30.59 -1.38 -1.38
N SER A 53 30.06 -1.48 -2.60
CA SER A 53 30.47 -2.46 -3.62
C SER A 53 31.61 -1.99 -4.53
N GLY A 54 32.16 -0.79 -4.33
CA GLY A 54 33.28 -0.25 -5.12
C GLY A 54 32.92 0.25 -6.52
N GLY A 55 31.64 0.56 -6.77
CA GLY A 55 31.18 1.14 -8.04
C GLY A 55 31.01 0.14 -9.21
N ALA A 56 31.22 -1.15 -8.97
CA ALA A 56 31.27 -2.16 -10.03
C ALA A 56 29.93 -2.87 -10.32
N ILE A 57 28.90 -2.68 -9.49
CA ILE A 57 27.64 -3.44 -9.59
C ILE A 57 26.55 -2.58 -10.21
N ASP A 58 26.07 -3.00 -11.38
CA ASP A 58 24.91 -2.42 -12.06
C ASP A 58 23.65 -2.47 -11.15
N PRO A 59 22.84 -1.38 -11.07
CA PRO A 59 21.65 -1.34 -10.23
C PRO A 59 20.65 -2.48 -10.50
N THR A 60 20.59 -2.99 -11.73
CA THR A 60 19.76 -4.13 -12.11
C THR A 60 20.29 -5.41 -11.48
N VAL A 61 21.60 -5.65 -11.57
CA VAL A 61 22.27 -6.80 -10.94
C VAL A 61 22.09 -6.76 -9.42
N PHE A 62 22.17 -5.56 -8.82
CA PHE A 62 21.93 -5.37 -7.40
C PHE A 62 20.48 -5.72 -6.99
N ARG A 63 19.48 -5.17 -7.70
CA ARG A 63 18.05 -5.48 -7.45
C ARG A 63 17.75 -6.96 -7.68
N PHE A 64 18.38 -7.57 -8.68
CA PHE A 64 18.26 -8.98 -8.98
C PHE A 64 18.89 -9.86 -7.88
N ALA A 65 20.04 -9.47 -7.33
CA ALA A 65 20.63 -10.15 -6.18
C ALA A 65 19.70 -10.11 -4.96
N ILE A 66 19.09 -8.96 -4.67
CA ILE A 66 18.07 -8.83 -3.61
C ILE A 66 16.89 -9.76 -3.88
N PHE A 67 16.40 -9.81 -5.12
CA PHE A 67 15.30 -10.71 -5.51
C PHE A 67 15.65 -12.18 -5.24
N VAL A 68 16.82 -12.63 -5.66
CA VAL A 68 17.28 -14.02 -5.43
C VAL A 68 17.41 -14.31 -3.94
N LEU A 69 18.02 -13.41 -3.16
CA LEU A 69 18.12 -13.55 -1.71
C LEU A 69 16.74 -13.61 -1.03
N ALA A 70 15.78 -12.80 -1.49
CA ALA A 70 14.41 -12.81 -0.97
C ALA A 70 13.69 -14.15 -1.25
N VAL A 71 13.95 -14.80 -2.39
CA VAL A 71 13.43 -16.14 -2.70
C VAL A 71 13.98 -17.18 -1.71
N PHE A 72 15.28 -17.15 -1.42
CA PHE A 72 15.87 -18.04 -0.40
C PHE A 72 15.24 -17.83 0.97
N VAL A 73 15.11 -16.56 1.41
CA VAL A 73 14.45 -16.24 2.68
C VAL A 73 13.02 -16.77 2.69
N GLY A 74 12.25 -16.54 1.62
CA GLY A 74 10.87 -17.04 1.50
C GLY A 74 10.77 -18.57 1.63
N TYR A 75 11.68 -19.30 0.98
CA TYR A 75 11.77 -20.75 1.08
C TYR A 75 12.00 -21.21 2.53
N PHE A 76 13.01 -20.68 3.21
CA PHE A 76 13.33 -21.07 4.58
C PHE A 76 12.22 -20.69 5.58
N VAL A 77 11.55 -19.55 5.38
CA VAL A 77 10.43 -19.11 6.22
C VAL A 77 9.24 -20.07 6.12
N VAL A 78 8.86 -20.48 4.90
CA VAL A 78 7.73 -21.39 4.69
C VAL A 78 8.05 -22.81 5.13
N TRP A 79 9.29 -23.27 4.94
CA TRP A 79 9.70 -24.63 5.32
C TRP A 79 9.77 -24.82 6.85
N SER A 80 9.92 -23.74 7.61
CA SER A 80 10.06 -23.77 9.08
C SER A 80 8.72 -23.70 9.84
N VAL A 81 7.59 -23.91 9.17
CA VAL A 81 6.25 -23.89 9.79
C VAL A 81 5.81 -25.27 10.26
N THR A 82 4.99 -25.34 11.31
CA THR A 82 4.40 -26.61 11.74
C THR A 82 3.30 -27.08 10.76
N PRO A 83 3.15 -28.39 10.51
CA PRO A 83 2.21 -28.89 9.50
C PRO A 83 0.74 -28.47 9.71
N ALA A 84 0.32 -28.29 10.96
CA ALA A 84 -1.01 -27.81 11.31
C ALA A 84 -1.29 -26.37 10.85
N LEU A 85 -0.25 -25.59 10.53
CA LEU A 85 -0.36 -24.19 10.15
C LEU A 85 -0.28 -23.96 8.64
N HIS A 86 -0.13 -24.98 7.77
CA HIS A 86 -0.10 -24.75 6.31
C HIS A 86 -1.36 -24.09 5.78
N THR A 87 -2.54 -24.44 6.32
CA THR A 87 -3.81 -23.82 5.91
C THR A 87 -3.92 -22.36 6.37
N PRO A 88 -3.65 -22.01 7.65
CA PRO A 88 -3.51 -20.62 8.06
C PRO A 88 -2.43 -19.85 7.29
N LEU A 89 -1.29 -20.49 6.99
CA LEU A 89 -0.19 -19.88 6.26
C LEU A 89 -0.59 -19.52 4.84
N MET A 90 -1.36 -20.38 4.17
CA MET A 90 -1.92 -20.09 2.84
C MET A 90 -2.80 -18.84 2.86
N SER A 91 -3.57 -18.63 3.93
CA SER A 91 -4.38 -17.42 4.11
C SER A 91 -3.51 -16.18 4.37
N VAL A 92 -2.42 -16.31 5.14
CA VAL A 92 -1.47 -15.23 5.39
C VAL A 92 -0.75 -14.82 4.10
N THR A 93 -0.29 -15.77 3.29
CA THR A 93 0.40 -15.45 2.04
C THR A 93 -0.53 -14.77 1.03
N ASN A 94 -1.83 -15.11 1.05
CA ASN A 94 -2.83 -14.36 0.29
C ASN A 94 -2.92 -12.89 0.75
N ALA A 95 -2.95 -12.62 2.05
CA ALA A 95 -2.93 -11.25 2.57
C ALA A 95 -1.62 -10.51 2.21
N ILE A 96 -0.46 -11.15 2.34
CA ILE A 96 0.86 -10.57 2.04
C ILE A 96 1.01 -10.25 0.55
N SER A 97 0.40 -11.03 -0.35
CA SER A 97 0.41 -10.76 -1.79
C SER A 97 -0.15 -9.37 -2.16
N SER A 98 -0.89 -8.74 -1.24
CA SER A 98 -1.43 -7.39 -1.37
C SER A 98 -0.39 -6.27 -1.31
N VAL A 99 0.92 -6.57 -1.33
CA VAL A 99 2.00 -5.58 -1.54
C VAL A 99 1.79 -4.74 -2.81
N ILE A 100 0.99 -5.24 -3.76
CA ILE A 100 0.49 -4.54 -4.94
C ILE A 100 -0.18 -3.20 -4.60
N VAL A 101 -0.70 -3.01 -3.38
CA VAL A 101 -1.25 -1.74 -2.89
C VAL A 101 -0.27 -0.57 -3.07
N VAL A 102 1.03 -0.81 -2.92
CA VAL A 102 2.07 0.22 -3.11
C VAL A 102 2.09 0.68 -4.58
N GLY A 103 2.04 -0.26 -5.52
CA GLY A 103 1.96 0.05 -6.95
C GLY A 103 0.66 0.77 -7.32
N ALA A 104 -0.47 0.38 -6.73
CA ALA A 104 -1.75 1.04 -6.95
C ALA A 104 -1.75 2.49 -6.42
N LEU A 105 -1.17 2.74 -5.24
CA LEU A 105 -1.02 4.09 -4.69
C LEU A 105 -0.13 4.97 -5.57
N LEU A 106 0.99 4.44 -6.07
CA LEU A 106 1.82 5.15 -7.04
C LEU A 106 1.06 5.42 -8.34
N ALA A 107 0.29 4.46 -8.85
CA ALA A 107 -0.52 4.62 -10.06
C ALA A 107 -1.70 5.59 -9.90
N VAL A 108 -2.17 5.89 -8.68
CA VAL A 108 -3.19 6.93 -8.44
C VAL A 108 -2.54 8.29 -8.13
N GLY A 109 -1.41 8.27 -7.42
CA GLY A 109 -0.72 9.47 -6.94
C GLY A 109 0.15 10.16 -7.99
N VAL A 110 0.92 9.39 -8.77
CA VAL A 110 1.87 9.90 -9.77
C VAL A 110 1.21 10.49 -11.02
N PRO A 111 0.14 9.91 -11.61
CA PRO A 111 -0.46 10.47 -12.83
C PRO A 111 -1.32 11.73 -12.58
N ALA A 112 -1.44 12.22 -11.35
CA ALA A 112 -1.94 13.57 -11.11
C ALA A 112 -0.99 14.65 -11.64
N MET A 113 0.25 14.28 -12.01
CA MET A 113 1.30 15.16 -12.53
C MET A 113 1.22 15.39 -14.06
N ASP A 114 0.38 14.66 -14.80
CA ASP A 114 0.31 14.80 -16.26
C ASP A 114 -1.13 14.74 -16.78
N SER A 115 -1.49 15.68 -17.65
CA SER A 115 -2.89 15.91 -18.10
C SER A 115 -3.48 14.76 -18.93
N GLY A 116 -2.67 13.73 -19.22
CA GLY A 116 -3.01 12.62 -20.12
C GLY A 116 -3.39 11.29 -19.46
N SER A 117 -3.44 11.18 -18.12
CA SER A 117 -3.43 9.85 -17.47
C SER A 117 -4.70 9.48 -16.69
N TYR A 118 -5.86 9.76 -17.28
CA TYR A 118 -7.15 9.31 -16.74
C TYR A 118 -7.22 7.78 -16.59
N LEU A 119 -6.62 7.04 -17.53
CA LEU A 119 -6.57 5.59 -17.49
C LEU A 119 -5.74 5.05 -16.33
N ALA A 120 -4.51 5.55 -16.12
CA ALA A 120 -3.69 5.07 -15.00
C ALA A 120 -4.34 5.36 -13.65
N ARG A 121 -5.00 6.52 -13.52
CA ARG A 121 -5.73 6.90 -12.31
C ARG A 121 -6.96 6.01 -12.07
N THR A 122 -7.69 5.67 -13.12
CA THR A 122 -8.85 4.77 -13.05
C THR A 122 -8.41 3.36 -12.69
N PHE A 123 -7.41 2.81 -13.38
CA PHE A 123 -6.87 1.47 -13.09
C PHE A 123 -6.15 1.40 -11.75
N GLY A 124 -5.44 2.45 -11.35
CA GLY A 124 -4.84 2.58 -10.03
C GLY A 124 -5.89 2.60 -8.93
N PHE A 125 -7.00 3.33 -9.13
CA PHE A 125 -8.10 3.38 -8.16
C PHE A 125 -8.80 2.02 -8.04
N LEU A 126 -9.10 1.37 -9.17
CA LEU A 126 -9.61 -0.01 -9.16
C LEU A 126 -8.62 -0.96 -8.47
N GLY A 127 -7.34 -0.86 -8.80
CA GLY A 127 -6.27 -1.64 -8.18
C GLY A 127 -6.19 -1.44 -6.67
N LEU A 128 -6.38 -0.20 -6.21
CA LEU A 128 -6.39 0.14 -4.78
C LEU A 128 -7.59 -0.50 -4.05
N VAL A 129 -8.78 -0.45 -4.66
CA VAL A 129 -9.99 -1.09 -4.13
C VAL A 129 -9.80 -2.61 -4.05
N LEU A 130 -9.29 -3.23 -5.12
CA LEU A 130 -9.04 -4.67 -5.16
C LEU A 130 -7.97 -5.10 -4.15
N ALA A 131 -6.90 -4.31 -4.02
CA ALA A 131 -5.86 -4.55 -3.01
C ALA A 131 -6.43 -4.44 -1.59
N ALA A 132 -7.26 -3.44 -1.31
CA ALA A 132 -7.91 -3.28 -0.01
C ALA A 132 -8.79 -4.50 0.34
N ILE A 133 -9.60 -4.99 -0.61
CA ILE A 133 -10.41 -6.21 -0.41
C ILE A 133 -9.52 -7.41 -0.07
N ASN A 134 -8.38 -7.57 -0.75
CA ASN A 134 -7.45 -8.68 -0.49
C ASN A 134 -6.78 -8.55 0.89
N ILE A 135 -6.37 -7.35 1.30
CA ILE A 135 -5.83 -7.07 2.65
C ILE A 135 -6.86 -7.45 3.71
N PHE A 136 -8.04 -6.82 3.67
CA PHE A 136 -9.04 -6.99 4.73
C PHE A 136 -9.62 -8.41 4.73
N GLY A 137 -9.91 -8.97 3.56
CA GLY A 137 -10.41 -10.33 3.42
C GLY A 137 -9.38 -11.36 3.89
N GLY A 138 -8.13 -11.23 3.47
CA GLY A 138 -7.04 -12.13 3.85
C GLY A 138 -6.76 -12.11 5.35
N PHE A 139 -6.71 -10.93 5.98
CA PHE A 139 -6.48 -10.84 7.43
C PHE A 139 -7.69 -11.30 8.26
N LEU A 140 -8.93 -11.01 7.84
CA LEU A 140 -10.13 -11.47 8.55
C LEU A 140 -10.23 -13.01 8.56
N VAL A 141 -10.02 -13.63 7.40
CA VAL A 141 -10.06 -15.10 7.26
C VAL A 141 -8.94 -15.74 8.08
N THR A 142 -7.72 -15.18 8.00
CA THR A 142 -6.58 -15.65 8.80
C THR A 142 -6.87 -15.58 10.29
N GLN A 143 -7.44 -14.47 10.78
CA GLN A 143 -7.80 -14.32 12.19
C GLN A 143 -8.83 -15.36 12.62
N ARG A 144 -9.85 -15.62 11.80
CA ARG A 144 -10.83 -16.68 12.07
C ARG A 144 -10.19 -18.07 12.09
N MET A 145 -9.25 -18.34 11.17
CA MET A 145 -8.52 -19.60 11.12
C MET A 145 -7.65 -19.81 12.36
N LEU A 146 -6.89 -18.78 12.77
CA LEU A 146 -6.03 -18.84 13.95
C LEU A 146 -6.82 -18.86 15.28
N ALA A 147 -7.99 -18.22 15.32
CA ALA A 147 -8.87 -18.25 16.49
C ALA A 147 -9.38 -19.67 16.81
N MET A 148 -9.49 -20.55 15.82
CA MET A 148 -9.87 -21.95 16.03
C MET A 148 -8.78 -22.79 16.71
N TYR A 149 -7.53 -22.32 16.70
CA TYR A 149 -6.40 -22.96 17.40
C TYR A 149 -6.17 -22.39 18.81
N LYS A 150 -6.85 -21.31 19.19
CA LYS A 150 -6.89 -20.86 20.58
C LYS A 150 -7.82 -21.77 21.36
N ALA A 151 -7.30 -22.43 22.39
CA ALA A 151 -8.14 -23.17 23.33
C ALA A 151 -9.21 -22.22 23.87
N LYS A 152 -10.49 -22.61 23.76
CA LYS A 152 -11.59 -21.91 24.45
C LYS A 152 -11.20 -21.80 25.92
N ASP A 153 -11.21 -20.58 26.46
CA ASP A 153 -11.04 -20.35 27.89
C ASP A 153 -11.95 -21.32 28.64
N LYS A 154 -11.34 -22.24 29.40
CA LYS A 154 -12.07 -23.19 30.25
C LYS A 154 -12.96 -22.35 31.18
N PRO A 155 -14.29 -22.58 31.23
CA PRO A 155 -15.11 -21.87 32.20
C PRO A 155 -14.52 -22.18 33.58
N ALA A 156 -14.25 -21.14 34.37
CA ALA A 156 -13.73 -21.31 35.73
C ALA A 156 -14.63 -22.31 36.46
N ALA A 157 -14.04 -23.42 36.90
CA ALA A 157 -14.75 -24.45 37.64
C ALA A 157 -15.39 -23.79 38.86
N LYS A 158 -16.73 -23.74 38.91
CA LYS A 158 -17.46 -23.38 40.11
C LYS A 158 -17.05 -24.35 41.22
N LYS A 159 -16.33 -23.86 42.23
CA LYS A 159 -16.24 -24.50 43.53
C LYS A 159 -17.52 -24.18 44.30
N GLY A 160 -18.21 -25.20 44.77
CA GLY A 160 -19.42 -25.08 45.60
C GLY A 160 -20.38 -26.22 45.30
#